data_AF-A0A7S1ZXV7-F1
#
_entry.id   AF-A0A7S1ZXV7-F1
#
_cell.length_a   1.000
_cell.length_b   1.000
_cell.length_c   1.000
_cell.angle_alpha   90.00
_cell.angle_beta   90.00
_cell.angle_gamma   90.00
#
_symmetry.space_group_name_H-M   'P 1'
#
loop_
_entity.id
_entity.type
_entity.pdbx_description
1 polymer ?
#
loop_
_entity_poly.entity_id
_entity_poly.type
_entity_poly.pdbx_seq_one_letter_code
_entity_poly.pdbx_strand_id
1 'polypeptide(L)'
;SQATKLTWLTEVVRSPRKRLYPFIINMSSKQQNEATEENAVHPMVPVPDAIRIVLTQTAKSTLKLTRSSSYSCDELTERIKIDPSTYNNVIGRVLAHDIKVPQPGYPPYNASIMDGYAISSSEKFGNDHEWTHEIIDHVYAGDDFSRDGGGSIKQTPSQIPFDELAEILPKAVYITTGAVVPSKYDTVVPVEECVVSE
;
A
#
# COMPACT_ATOMS: atom_id res chain seq x y z
N SER A 1 -17.07 37.13 8.60
CA SER A 1 -16.38 35.88 8.95
C SER A 1 -16.26 35.04 7.69
N GLN A 2 -15.05 34.89 7.17
CA GLN A 2 -14.80 34.38 5.81
C GLN A 2 -14.81 32.84 5.81
N ALA A 3 -15.59 32.26 4.90
CA ALA A 3 -15.73 30.82 4.74
C ALA A 3 -14.59 30.25 3.88
N THR A 4 -13.84 29.31 4.44
CA THR A 4 -12.76 28.59 3.76
C THR A 4 -13.35 27.44 2.95
N LYS A 5 -13.33 27.59 1.62
CA LYS A 5 -13.81 26.59 0.65
C LYS A 5 -12.64 25.69 0.24
N LEU A 6 -12.64 24.44 0.71
CA LEU A 6 -11.66 23.43 0.30
C LEU A 6 -12.07 22.84 -1.05
N THR A 7 -11.23 23.05 -2.06
CA THR A 7 -11.42 22.55 -3.43
C THR A 7 -10.34 21.51 -3.69
N TRP A 8 -10.72 20.27 -3.97
CA TRP A 8 -9.78 19.21 -4.34
C TRP A 8 -9.40 19.35 -5.81
N LEU A 9 -8.14 19.71 -6.08
CA LEU A 9 -7.53 19.65 -7.40
C LEU A 9 -7.06 18.20 -7.64
N THR A 10 -7.81 17.44 -8.44
CA THR A 10 -7.31 16.21 -9.04
C THR A 10 -6.36 16.58 -10.17
N GLU A 11 -5.06 16.60 -9.90
CA GLU A 11 -4.04 16.62 -10.96
C GLU A 11 -4.03 15.27 -11.68
N VAL A 12 -4.67 15.23 -12.85
CA VAL A 12 -4.47 14.18 -13.83
C VAL A 12 -3.09 14.39 -14.45
N VAL A 13 -2.11 13.60 -13.99
CA VAL A 13 -0.78 13.52 -14.61
C VAL A 13 -0.94 12.98 -16.03
N ARG A 14 -1.08 13.89 -17.00
CA ARG A 14 -1.07 13.57 -18.42
C ARG A 14 0.37 13.26 -18.83
N SER A 15 0.61 11.98 -19.11
CA SER A 15 1.86 11.48 -19.69
C SER A 15 2.23 12.28 -20.96
N PRO A 16 3.50 12.73 -21.10
CA PRO A 16 3.90 13.51 -22.26
C PRO A 16 3.82 12.66 -23.54
N ARG A 17 3.03 13.13 -24.51
CA ARG A 17 2.98 12.60 -25.87
C ARG A 17 4.39 12.61 -26.46
N LYS A 18 4.95 11.42 -26.66
CA LYS A 18 6.23 11.21 -27.37
C LYS A 18 6.09 11.78 -28.78
N ARG A 19 6.88 12.81 -29.09
CA ARG A 19 7.07 13.30 -30.46
C ARG A 19 7.70 12.17 -31.28
N LEU A 20 6.94 11.65 -32.24
CA LEU A 20 7.44 10.78 -33.30
C LEU A 20 8.32 11.63 -34.21
N TYR A 21 9.63 11.49 -34.10
CA TYR A 21 10.54 11.92 -35.15
C TYR A 21 10.48 10.87 -36.28
N PRO A 22 10.36 11.27 -37.56
CA PRO A 22 10.52 10.34 -38.66
C PRO A 22 11.98 9.86 -38.69
N PHE A 23 12.19 8.61 -38.29
CA PHE A 23 13.48 7.94 -38.39
C PHE A 23 13.60 7.39 -39.81
N ILE A 24 14.24 8.14 -40.71
CA ILE A 24 14.55 7.68 -42.07
C ILE A 24 15.71 6.70 -41.96
N ILE A 25 15.42 5.40 -42.07
CA ILE A 25 16.44 4.36 -42.21
C ILE A 25 16.90 4.39 -43.66
N ASN A 26 18.06 4.98 -43.91
CA ASN A 26 18.76 4.82 -45.18
C ASN A 26 19.33 3.38 -45.21
N MET A 27 18.63 2.46 -45.87
CA MET A 27 19.19 1.15 -46.22
C MET A 27 20.17 1.34 -47.37
N SER A 28 21.42 1.63 -47.02
CA SER A 28 22.54 1.53 -47.94
C SER A 28 22.75 0.06 -48.28
N SER A 29 22.55 -0.26 -49.55
CA SER A 29 22.94 -1.50 -50.18
C SER A 29 24.45 -1.71 -50.06
N LYS A 30 24.84 -2.79 -49.38
CA LYS A 30 26.13 -3.45 -49.58
C LYS A 30 25.80 -4.88 -49.97
N GLN A 31 25.80 -5.20 -51.27
CA GLN A 31 26.96 -5.78 -51.94
C GLN A 31 27.74 -6.71 -51.00
N GLN A 32 27.46 -7.99 -51.18
CA GLN A 32 28.24 -9.12 -50.69
C GLN A 32 29.68 -8.94 -51.19
N ASN A 33 30.58 -8.61 -50.28
CA ASN A 33 32.00 -8.85 -50.44
C ASN A 33 32.37 -9.90 -49.41
N GLU A 34 32.46 -11.15 -49.86
CA GLU A 34 33.26 -12.19 -49.21
C GLU A 34 34.73 -11.75 -49.30
N ALA A 35 35.14 -10.93 -48.34
CA ALA A 35 36.53 -10.56 -48.13
C ALA A 35 37.04 -11.31 -46.90
N THR A 36 38.11 -12.07 -47.13
CA THR A 36 38.94 -12.81 -46.17
C THR A 36 39.10 -12.06 -44.85
N GLU A 37 38.53 -12.65 -43.79
CA GLU A 37 38.22 -12.04 -42.49
C GLU A 37 39.39 -12.12 -41.49
N GLU A 38 40.65 -11.95 -41.92
CA GLU A 38 41.80 -12.25 -41.04
C GLU A 38 42.47 -11.04 -40.38
N ASN A 39 42.12 -9.78 -40.68
CA ASN A 39 42.71 -8.61 -40.00
C ASN A 39 41.82 -7.36 -39.97
N ALA A 40 40.53 -7.52 -39.62
CA ALA A 40 39.66 -6.36 -39.41
C ALA A 40 40.05 -5.64 -38.10
N VAL A 41 40.77 -4.52 -38.21
CA VAL A 41 41.03 -3.63 -37.08
C VAL A 41 39.69 -3.06 -36.61
N HIS A 42 39.17 -3.57 -35.49
CA HIS A 42 37.97 -3.03 -34.87
C HIS A 42 38.27 -1.62 -34.34
N PRO A 43 37.56 -0.57 -34.80
CA PRO A 43 37.80 0.78 -34.33
C PRO A 43 37.51 0.88 -32.83
N MET A 44 38.40 1.54 -32.08
CA MET A 44 38.17 1.82 -30.67
C MET A 44 37.01 2.80 -30.51
N VAL A 45 35.95 2.33 -29.87
CA VAL A 45 34.75 3.12 -29.57
C VAL A 45 34.90 3.75 -28.17
N PRO A 46 34.42 4.98 -27.93
CA PRO A 46 34.38 5.55 -26.58
C PRO A 46 33.64 4.63 -25.60
N VAL A 47 34.15 4.52 -24.37
CA VAL A 47 33.59 3.62 -23.34
C VAL A 47 32.07 3.79 -23.12
N PRO A 48 31.50 5.02 -23.06
CA PRO A 48 30.06 5.18 -22.89
C PRO A 48 29.22 4.56 -24.01
N ASP A 49 29.73 4.62 -25.24
CA ASP A 49 29.07 4.04 -26.40
C ASP A 49 29.21 2.52 -26.40
N ALA A 50 30.37 2.00 -26.01
CA ALA A 50 30.58 0.57 -25.82
C ALA A 50 29.59 -0.01 -24.79
N ILE A 51 29.44 0.64 -23.62
CA ILE A 51 28.48 0.20 -22.58
C ILE A 51 27.06 0.23 -23.11
N ARG A 52 26.66 1.30 -23.81
CA ARG A 52 25.33 1.43 -24.40
C ARG A 52 25.06 0.31 -25.42
N ILE A 53 26.02 0.03 -26.29
CA ILE A 53 25.92 -1.03 -27.29
C ILE A 53 25.76 -2.38 -26.58
N VAL A 54 26.60 -2.69 -25.60
CA VAL A 54 26.53 -3.95 -24.83
C VAL A 54 25.17 -4.08 -24.16
N LEU A 55 24.73 -3.10 -23.38
CA LEU A 55 23.44 -3.17 -22.69
C LEU A 55 22.26 -3.32 -23.66
N THR A 56 22.29 -2.59 -24.79
CA THR A 56 21.24 -2.66 -25.80
C THR A 56 21.19 -4.02 -26.47
N GLN A 57 22.35 -4.57 -26.84
CA GLN A 57 22.41 -5.88 -27.52
C GLN A 57 22.08 -7.00 -26.54
N THR A 58 22.57 -6.95 -25.30
CA THR A 58 22.19 -7.89 -24.24
C THR A 58 20.68 -7.88 -24.02
N ALA A 59 20.08 -6.70 -23.82
CA ALA A 59 18.62 -6.59 -23.64
C ALA A 59 17.83 -7.15 -24.85
N LYS A 60 18.29 -6.86 -26.08
CA LYS A 60 17.67 -7.40 -27.31
C LYS A 60 17.79 -8.93 -27.37
N SER A 61 18.95 -9.48 -27.07
CA SER A 61 19.19 -10.93 -27.07
C SER A 61 18.34 -11.63 -26.02
N THR A 62 18.29 -11.10 -24.80
CA THR A 62 17.43 -11.61 -23.73
C THR A 62 15.96 -11.61 -24.14
N LEU A 63 15.45 -10.51 -24.72
CA LEU A 63 14.06 -10.42 -25.17
C LEU A 63 13.73 -11.32 -26.37
N LYS A 64 14.66 -11.50 -27.32
CA LYS A 64 14.49 -12.40 -28.46
C LYS A 64 14.41 -13.86 -28.02
N LEU A 65 15.28 -14.27 -27.10
CA LEU A 65 15.25 -15.60 -26.48
C LEU A 65 13.89 -15.88 -25.83
N THR A 66 13.31 -14.89 -25.15
CA THR A 66 11.97 -15.02 -24.55
C THR A 66 10.83 -15.21 -25.56
N ARG A 67 10.98 -14.73 -26.81
CA ARG A 67 9.90 -14.74 -27.82
C ARG A 67 9.99 -15.89 -28.81
N SER A 68 11.17 -16.41 -29.08
CA SER A 68 11.40 -17.38 -30.17
C SER A 68 11.36 -18.85 -29.72
N SER A 69 11.16 -19.12 -28.43
CA SER A 69 11.24 -20.48 -27.91
C SER A 69 9.85 -21.09 -27.69
N SER A 70 9.51 -22.07 -28.54
CA SER A 70 8.59 -23.18 -28.19
C SER A 70 9.22 -24.14 -27.15
N TYR A 71 10.48 -23.91 -26.80
CA TYR A 71 11.18 -24.47 -25.66
C TYR A 71 11.06 -23.51 -24.48
N SER A 72 10.75 -23.99 -23.28
CA SER A 72 10.46 -23.14 -22.12
C SER A 72 11.65 -22.23 -21.77
N CYS A 73 11.46 -20.91 -21.84
CA CYS A 73 12.39 -19.86 -21.39
C CYS A 73 12.67 -19.91 -19.85
N ASP A 74 12.35 -21.01 -19.17
CA ASP A 74 12.54 -21.19 -17.72
C ASP A 74 13.98 -21.54 -17.34
N GLU A 75 14.88 -21.88 -18.29
CA GLU A 75 16.26 -22.27 -17.96
C GLU A 75 17.26 -21.09 -17.80
N LEU A 76 17.02 -19.92 -18.39
CA LEU A 76 17.99 -18.80 -18.35
C LEU A 76 17.90 -17.95 -17.08
N THR A 77 16.75 -17.97 -16.42
CA THR A 77 16.56 -17.34 -15.11
C THR A 77 15.85 -18.34 -14.23
N GLU A 78 16.55 -18.83 -13.21
CA GLU A 78 15.97 -19.72 -12.21
C GLU A 78 14.81 -18.98 -11.50
N ARG A 79 13.58 -19.30 -11.93
CA ARG A 79 12.37 -18.84 -11.26
C ARG A 79 12.17 -19.67 -10.01
N ILE A 80 12.68 -19.17 -8.91
CA ILE A 80 12.42 -19.79 -7.61
C ILE A 80 10.99 -19.50 -7.21
N LYS A 81 10.24 -20.58 -6.95
CA LYS A 81 8.98 -20.49 -6.20
C LYS A 81 9.32 -20.09 -4.77
N ILE A 82 8.75 -18.98 -4.34
CA ILE A 82 8.92 -18.49 -2.97
C ILE A 82 8.06 -19.38 -2.08
N ASP A 83 8.69 -20.40 -1.49
CA ASP A 83 8.09 -21.18 -0.40
C ASP A 83 8.51 -20.59 0.96
N PRO A 84 7.67 -20.73 2.01
CA PRO A 84 7.99 -20.17 3.33
C PRO A 84 9.28 -20.73 3.96
N SER A 85 9.72 -21.91 3.55
CA SER A 85 10.99 -22.51 3.97
C SER A 85 12.23 -21.87 3.31
N THR A 86 12.03 -21.02 2.29
CA THR A 86 13.07 -20.57 1.36
C THR A 86 13.34 -19.06 1.46
N TYR A 87 12.78 -18.36 2.46
CA TYR A 87 12.91 -16.90 2.59
C TYR A 87 14.36 -16.40 2.61
N ASN A 88 15.29 -17.19 3.16
CA ASN A 88 16.71 -16.83 3.20
C ASN A 88 17.34 -16.71 1.80
N ASN A 89 16.78 -17.38 0.79
CA ASN A 89 17.29 -17.39 -0.59
C ASN A 89 16.73 -16.25 -1.45
N VAL A 90 15.89 -15.38 -0.90
CA VAL A 90 15.27 -14.25 -1.62
C VAL A 90 16.18 -13.01 -1.62
N ILE A 91 17.04 -12.86 -0.62
CA ILE A 91 17.96 -11.72 -0.52
C ILE A 91 18.94 -11.76 -1.69
N GLY A 92 19.09 -10.64 -2.39
CA GLY A 92 19.96 -10.50 -3.57
C GLY A 92 19.32 -10.93 -4.90
N ARG A 93 18.04 -11.33 -4.91
CA ARG A 93 17.30 -11.63 -6.15
C ARG A 93 16.51 -10.41 -6.65
N VAL A 94 16.12 -10.46 -7.93
CA VAL A 94 15.31 -9.43 -8.58
C VAL A 94 13.86 -9.89 -8.68
N LEU A 95 12.92 -9.03 -8.29
CA LEU A 95 11.49 -9.30 -8.41
C LEU A 95 11.08 -9.38 -9.88
N ALA A 96 10.47 -10.51 -10.27
CA ALA A 96 9.97 -10.70 -11.62
C ALA A 96 8.64 -9.97 -11.89
N HIS A 97 7.86 -9.72 -10.84
CA HIS A 97 6.55 -9.08 -10.91
C HIS A 97 6.36 -8.13 -9.72
N ASP A 98 5.47 -7.16 -9.87
CA ASP A 98 5.05 -6.28 -8.79
C ASP A 98 4.42 -7.09 -7.65
N ILE A 99 4.81 -6.77 -6.42
CA ILE A 99 4.19 -7.33 -5.22
C ILE A 99 2.91 -6.56 -4.95
N LYS A 100 1.78 -7.28 -4.95
CA LYS A 100 0.47 -6.72 -4.61
C LYS A 100 0.07 -7.17 -3.21
N VAL A 101 -0.36 -6.25 -2.38
CA VAL A 101 -0.96 -6.57 -1.09
C VAL A 101 -2.38 -7.09 -1.34
N PRO A 102 -2.76 -8.28 -0.82
CA PRO A 102 -4.12 -8.77 -0.95
C PRO A 102 -5.10 -7.87 -0.17
N GLN A 103 -6.31 -7.70 -0.68
CA GLN A 103 -7.38 -7.03 0.07
C GLN A 103 -7.78 -7.86 1.31
N PRO A 104 -8.15 -7.22 2.45
CA PRO A 104 -8.39 -5.79 2.67
C PRO A 104 -7.14 -4.93 2.94
N GLY A 105 -5.93 -5.47 2.81
CA GLY A 105 -4.69 -4.79 3.20
C GLY A 105 -4.22 -5.20 4.59
N TYR A 106 -3.23 -4.46 5.10
CA TYR A 106 -2.67 -4.65 6.44
C TYR A 106 -2.65 -3.31 7.20
N PRO A 107 -3.19 -3.23 8.43
CA PRO A 107 -3.94 -4.28 9.12
C PRO A 107 -5.31 -4.55 8.45
N PRO A 108 -5.87 -5.77 8.58
CA PRO A 108 -7.13 -6.15 7.93
C PRO A 108 -8.37 -5.72 8.74
N TYR A 109 -8.22 -4.72 9.62
CA TYR A 109 -9.22 -4.15 10.51
C TYR A 109 -8.80 -2.72 10.90
N ASN A 110 -9.75 -1.95 11.44
CA ASN A 110 -9.46 -0.63 12.01
C ASN A 110 -8.74 -0.83 13.35
N ALA A 111 -7.43 -0.59 13.37
CA ALA A 111 -6.63 -0.67 14.57
C ALA A 111 -6.46 0.73 15.19
N SER A 112 -6.50 0.84 16.51
CA SER A 112 -6.09 2.07 17.16
C SER A 112 -4.59 2.32 16.97
N ILE A 113 -4.20 3.55 16.69
CA ILE A 113 -2.79 3.96 16.55
C ILE A 113 -2.19 4.37 17.91
N MET A 114 -3.04 4.59 18.91
CA MET A 114 -2.68 5.13 20.23
C MET A 114 -3.55 4.53 21.34
N ASP A 115 -3.14 4.77 22.58
CA ASP A 115 -3.96 4.47 23.75
C ASP A 115 -4.92 5.64 24.00
N GLY A 116 -6.19 5.33 24.24
CA GLY A 116 -7.20 6.39 24.32
C GLY A 116 -8.62 5.86 24.46
N TYR A 117 -9.57 6.70 24.06
CA TYR A 117 -11.00 6.40 24.15
C TYR A 117 -11.63 6.42 22.77
N ALA A 118 -12.16 5.27 22.34
CA ALA A 118 -12.96 5.13 21.14
C ALA A 118 -14.34 5.74 21.38
N ILE A 119 -14.69 6.74 20.57
CA ILE A 119 -15.95 7.46 20.61
C ILE A 119 -16.61 7.52 19.23
N SER A 120 -17.90 7.84 19.20
CA SER A 120 -18.65 8.09 17.98
C SER A 120 -18.64 9.58 17.73
N SER A 121 -17.99 10.04 16.64
CA SER A 121 -17.90 11.46 16.31
C SER A 121 -19.26 12.14 16.09
N SER A 122 -20.29 11.33 15.82
CA SER A 122 -21.68 11.77 15.66
C SER A 122 -22.38 12.06 16.99
N GLU A 123 -21.94 11.45 18.09
CA GLU A 123 -22.51 11.58 19.43
C GLU A 123 -21.82 12.72 20.20
N LYS A 124 -21.96 13.95 19.70
CA LYS A 124 -21.48 15.14 20.41
C LYS A 124 -22.53 15.56 21.43
N PHE A 125 -22.22 15.36 22.71
CA PHE A 125 -23.04 15.83 23.82
C PHE A 125 -22.24 16.85 24.65
N GLY A 126 -22.69 18.10 24.64
CA GLY A 126 -22.02 19.22 25.33
C GLY A 126 -21.95 20.49 24.49
N ASN A 127 -21.46 21.58 25.10
CA ASN A 127 -21.08 22.79 24.38
C ASN A 127 -19.89 22.50 23.45
N ASP A 128 -19.63 23.34 22.44
CA ASP A 128 -18.56 23.18 21.42
C ASP A 128 -17.14 22.97 21.98
N HIS A 129 -16.94 23.03 23.30
CA HIS A 129 -15.64 23.00 23.97
C HIS A 129 -15.43 21.85 24.96
N GLU A 130 -16.48 21.13 25.39
CA GLU A 130 -16.36 20.06 26.38
C GLU A 130 -17.32 18.91 26.05
N TRP A 131 -16.77 17.72 25.80
CA TRP A 131 -17.53 16.50 25.54
C TRP A 131 -17.34 15.53 26.69
N THR A 132 -18.44 15.07 27.29
CA THR A 132 -18.40 14.10 28.39
C THR A 132 -18.96 12.77 27.90
N HIS A 133 -18.25 11.68 28.19
CA HIS A 133 -18.64 10.32 27.82
C HIS A 133 -18.55 9.37 29.01
N GLU A 134 -19.43 8.38 29.06
CA GLU A 134 -19.37 7.27 30.00
C GLU A 134 -18.45 6.16 29.45
N ILE A 135 -17.42 5.77 30.20
CA ILE A 135 -16.54 4.65 29.80
C ILE A 135 -17.24 3.33 30.14
N ILE A 136 -17.62 2.56 29.12
CA ILE A 136 -18.41 1.33 29.30
C ILE A 136 -17.59 0.03 29.26
N ASP A 137 -16.39 0.06 28.64
CA ASP A 137 -15.58 -1.14 28.42
C ASP A 137 -14.12 -0.81 28.10
N HIS A 138 -13.27 -1.84 28.04
CA HIS A 138 -11.84 -1.76 27.70
C HIS A 138 -11.49 -2.80 26.61
N VAL A 139 -10.71 -2.40 25.62
CA VAL A 139 -10.30 -3.25 24.48
C VAL A 139 -8.78 -3.22 24.33
N TYR A 140 -8.16 -4.38 24.44
CA TYR A 140 -6.71 -4.55 24.41
C TYR A 140 -6.22 -5.16 23.09
N ALA A 141 -4.95 -4.95 22.78
CA ALA A 141 -4.33 -5.56 21.62
C ALA A 141 -4.26 -7.08 21.78
N GLY A 142 -4.77 -7.81 20.78
CA GLY A 142 -4.84 -9.27 20.81
C GLY A 142 -6.15 -9.83 21.35
N ASP A 143 -7.09 -8.99 21.81
CA ASP A 143 -8.43 -9.44 22.18
C ASP A 143 -9.14 -10.02 20.94
N ASP A 144 -9.74 -11.19 21.11
CA ASP A 144 -10.51 -11.90 20.07
C ASP A 144 -11.87 -11.21 19.86
N PHE A 145 -11.88 -10.04 19.22
CA PHE A 145 -13.10 -9.48 18.63
C PHE A 145 -13.45 -10.32 17.40
N SER A 146 -14.12 -11.45 17.63
CA SER A 146 -14.69 -12.30 16.59
C SER A 146 -15.40 -11.43 15.55
N ARG A 147 -14.93 -11.51 14.30
CA ARG A 147 -15.41 -10.74 13.13
C ARG A 147 -16.92 -10.83 12.86
N ASP A 148 -17.60 -11.76 13.51
CA ASP A 148 -19.05 -11.96 13.39
C ASP A 148 -19.90 -10.96 14.21
N GLY A 149 -19.33 -9.82 14.61
CA GLY A 149 -20.11 -8.69 15.16
C GLY A 149 -20.70 -8.95 16.55
N GLY A 150 -20.07 -9.82 17.34
CA GLY A 150 -20.69 -10.38 18.54
C GLY A 150 -19.78 -10.48 19.76
N GLY A 151 -18.63 -9.79 19.79
CA GLY A 151 -18.09 -9.34 21.07
C GLY A 151 -19.10 -8.36 21.63
N SER A 152 -20.18 -8.88 22.25
CA SER A 152 -21.09 -8.08 23.03
C SER A 152 -20.22 -7.48 24.11
N ILE A 153 -19.70 -6.27 23.85
CA ILE A 153 -19.72 -5.21 24.87
C ILE A 153 -21.05 -5.46 25.53
N LYS A 154 -21.03 -6.01 26.73
CA LYS A 154 -22.24 -6.33 27.44
C LYS A 154 -22.85 -4.97 27.64
N GLN A 155 -23.70 -4.56 26.71
CA GLN A 155 -24.68 -3.55 26.95
C GLN A 155 -25.49 -4.21 28.03
N THR A 156 -25.09 -4.02 29.29
CA THR A 156 -26.01 -4.12 30.40
C THR A 156 -27.14 -3.24 29.94
N PRO A 157 -28.30 -3.81 29.58
CA PRO A 157 -29.44 -3.00 29.24
C PRO A 157 -29.74 -2.29 30.54
N SER A 158 -29.29 -1.05 30.66
CA SER A 158 -29.70 -0.16 31.73
C SER A 158 -31.20 -0.05 31.52
N GLN A 159 -31.97 -0.87 32.21
CA GLN A 159 -33.43 -0.80 32.26
C GLN A 159 -33.80 0.43 33.07
N ILE A 160 -33.36 1.60 32.61
CA ILE A 160 -33.68 2.88 33.23
C ILE A 160 -35.02 3.31 32.63
N PRO A 161 -36.06 3.50 33.45
CA PRO A 161 -37.37 3.90 32.99
C PRO A 161 -37.34 5.26 32.25
N PHE A 162 -38.23 5.37 31.26
CA PHE A 162 -38.24 6.35 30.17
C PHE A 162 -38.38 7.84 30.59
N ASP A 163 -38.54 8.14 31.88
CA ASP A 163 -38.71 9.51 32.41
C ASP A 163 -37.41 10.16 32.92
N GLU A 164 -36.28 9.45 32.92
CA GLU A 164 -34.95 9.94 33.38
C GLU A 164 -33.94 10.10 32.23
N LEU A 165 -34.44 10.25 30.99
CA LEU A 165 -33.65 10.27 29.74
C LEU A 165 -32.75 11.51 29.54
N ALA A 166 -32.76 12.47 30.47
CA ALA A 166 -32.11 13.77 30.29
C ALA A 166 -30.57 13.76 30.45
N GLU A 167 -29.99 12.68 30.99
CA GLU A 167 -28.54 12.63 31.32
C GLU A 167 -27.86 11.31 30.90
N ILE A 168 -28.32 10.64 29.85
CA ILE A 168 -27.57 9.49 29.31
C ILE A 168 -26.38 10.03 28.51
N LEU A 169 -25.20 10.04 29.13
CA LEU A 169 -23.95 10.41 28.47
C LEU A 169 -23.65 9.46 27.28
N PRO A 170 -23.10 9.98 26.18
CA PRO A 170 -22.55 9.15 25.11
C PRO A 170 -21.54 8.14 25.64
N LYS A 171 -21.43 6.99 24.98
CA LYS A 171 -20.61 5.87 25.48
C LYS A 171 -19.23 5.87 24.84
N ALA A 172 -18.17 5.78 25.64
CA ALA A 172 -16.79 5.61 25.22
C ALA A 172 -16.25 4.22 25.61
N VAL A 173 -15.27 3.73 24.88
CA VAL A 173 -14.53 2.49 25.21
C VAL A 173 -13.05 2.80 25.28
N TYR A 174 -12.40 2.44 26.38
CA TYR A 174 -10.95 2.53 26.46
C TYR A 174 -10.33 1.54 25.47
N ILE A 175 -9.32 1.97 24.72
CA ILE A 175 -8.67 1.15 23.70
C ILE A 175 -7.16 1.36 23.73
N THR A 176 -6.39 0.29 23.57
CA THR A 176 -4.93 0.37 23.45
C THR A 176 -4.45 0.37 21.99
N THR A 177 -3.21 0.79 21.78
CA THR A 177 -2.51 0.76 20.51
C THR A 177 -2.52 -0.65 19.90
N GLY A 178 -2.89 -0.76 18.63
CA GLY A 178 -2.99 -2.02 17.89
C GLY A 178 -4.28 -2.81 18.16
N ALA A 179 -5.10 -2.41 19.13
CA ALA A 179 -6.37 -3.05 19.41
C ALA A 179 -7.44 -2.72 18.35
N VAL A 180 -8.42 -3.61 18.19
CA VAL A 180 -9.49 -3.46 17.19
C VAL A 180 -10.47 -2.38 17.64
N VAL A 181 -10.68 -1.36 16.82
CA VAL A 181 -11.70 -0.32 17.07
C VAL A 181 -13.09 -0.92 16.83
N PRO A 182 -14.01 -0.92 17.83
CA PRO A 182 -15.37 -1.41 17.64
C PRO A 182 -16.08 -0.63 16.54
N SER A 183 -16.88 -1.31 15.72
CA SER A 183 -17.49 -0.74 14.50
C SER A 183 -18.44 0.44 14.71
N LYS A 184 -18.95 0.62 15.95
CA LYS A 184 -19.78 1.78 16.33
C LYS A 184 -18.97 3.07 16.56
N TYR A 185 -17.65 2.96 16.66
CA TYR A 185 -16.74 4.08 16.90
C TYR A 185 -15.91 4.36 15.65
N ASP A 186 -15.75 5.64 15.36
CA ASP A 186 -15.02 6.12 14.17
C ASP A 186 -13.82 7.00 14.55
N THR A 187 -13.67 7.31 15.84
CA THR A 187 -12.66 8.24 16.36
C THR A 187 -12.06 7.68 17.64
N VAL A 188 -10.74 7.85 17.81
CA VAL A 188 -10.04 7.59 19.07
C VAL A 188 -9.46 8.90 19.57
N VAL A 189 -9.79 9.29 20.80
CA VAL A 189 -9.21 10.45 21.49
C VAL A 189 -8.04 9.98 22.34
N PRO A 190 -6.84 10.56 22.21
CA PRO A 190 -5.70 10.19 23.03
C PRO A 190 -6.00 10.33 24.53
N VAL A 191 -5.49 9.41 25.34
CA VAL A 191 -5.71 9.44 26.81
C VAL A 191 -5.14 10.72 27.44
N GLU A 192 -4.06 11.27 26.89
CA GLU A 192 -3.43 12.52 27.31
C GLU A 192 -4.29 13.77 27.09
N GLU A 193 -5.31 13.71 26.22
CA GLU A 193 -6.26 14.79 25.96
C GLU A 193 -7.54 14.68 26.81
N CYS A 194 -7.63 13.65 27.66
CA CYS A 194 -8.81 13.34 28.44
C CYS A 194 -8.59 13.60 29.93
N VAL A 195 -9.63 14.08 30.61
CA VAL A 195 -9.71 14.13 32.07
C VAL A 195 -10.70 13.07 32.51
N VAL A 196 -10.22 12.10 33.30
CA VAL A 196 -11.06 11.03 33.85
C VAL A 196 -11.49 11.43 35.25
N SER A 197 -12.80 11.55 35.47
CA SER A 197 -13.41 11.73 36.78
C SER A 197 -13.99 10.41 37.28
N GLU A 198 -13.73 10.07 38.53
CA GLU A 198 -14.35 8.93 39.24
C GLU A 198 -15.78 9.24 39.70
#